data_AF-A0AAN6WQC4-F1
#
_entry.id   AF-A0AAN6WQC4-F1
#
_cell.length_a   1.000
_cell.length_b   1.000
_cell.length_c   1.000
_cell.angle_alpha   90.00
_cell.angle_beta   90.00
_cell.angle_gamma   90.00
#
_symmetry.space_group_name_H-M   'P 1'
#
loop_
_entity.id
_entity.type
_entity.pdbx_description
1 polymer ?
#
loop_
_entity_poly.entity_id
_entity_poly.type
_entity_poly.pdbx_seq_one_letter_code
_entity_poly.pdbx_strand_id
1 'polypeptide(L)'
;MWRTTGAAGPLRVLASSASAPSPLRLRVASPGFGRKSGFHSKAKDGYLAEALAPTAKLPEAEPVPPVTPRQRITISDILERRAKAGRLVAPTASGCDADMFKAPSVGKPPAKKWDHHLSPEALVRGPCKLKQAAKHLKTPGIISLGGGLPCPEYFPFSSIHLDVSVPPDFTESDPQESLTIGKYDASGSSPKSEYDLSIGLNYHQAHGSAQMMRFVTEHTELISHPPYADWKTCLTVGSTGALEQTLRMFGDGTRKDSILTEEFSFSTALETATPLGVKVFGVKIDEEGLIPQDMDRLLTNWDETSSGARKPHLLYTVPSGQNPTGATQSEQRRREIYNVCQKHDLFIIEDEPYYYLQMPSSRSPSPVPETPEQFVESLIPTILSMDTDGRVLRMDSFSKVVVPGSRLGWITASAQIVERYIRHAEVANQGPSGFSQVILHKLLDETWGHDGYLRWLMNLRGEYTKRRDTLLAACEKYLPKEVVSWGVPKAGMF
;
A
#
# COMPACT_ATOMS: atom_id res chain seq x y z
N MET A 1 -16.98 20.27 50.62
CA MET A 1 -17.16 19.48 51.87
C MET A 1 -17.99 18.27 51.46
N TRP A 2 -17.49 17.04 51.37
CA TRP A 2 -16.67 16.29 52.32
C TRP A 2 -15.56 15.52 51.60
N ARG A 3 -14.39 15.45 52.25
CA ARG A 3 -13.27 14.54 51.91
C ARG A 3 -13.44 13.26 52.70
N THR A 4 -13.15 12.12 52.09
CA THR A 4 -12.54 10.99 52.80
C THR A 4 -11.45 10.35 51.94
N THR A 5 -10.29 10.26 52.57
CA THR A 5 -9.02 9.65 52.20
C THR A 5 -9.11 8.12 52.13
N GLY A 6 -8.26 7.50 51.31
CA GLY A 6 -8.01 6.06 51.40
C GLY A 6 -7.02 5.57 50.35
N ALA A 7 -5.79 5.29 50.77
CA ALA A 7 -4.65 4.91 49.95
C ALA A 7 -4.73 3.48 49.39
N ALA A 8 -3.89 3.25 48.39
CA ALA A 8 -3.74 2.06 47.58
C ALA A 8 -3.39 0.77 48.36
N GLY A 9 -3.95 -0.36 47.88
CA GLY A 9 -3.48 -1.72 48.13
C GLY A 9 -3.42 -2.48 46.80
N PRO A 10 -2.53 -3.48 46.65
CA PRO A 10 -2.21 -4.05 45.34
C PRO A 10 -3.31 -4.99 44.84
N LEU A 11 -3.77 -4.75 43.61
CA LEU A 11 -4.63 -5.66 42.86
C LEU A 11 -3.86 -6.95 42.51
N ARG A 12 -4.23 -8.04 43.18
CA ARG A 12 -3.87 -9.40 42.77
C ARG A 12 -4.64 -9.74 41.49
N VAL A 13 -3.90 -10.09 40.44
CA VAL A 13 -4.45 -10.67 39.22
C VAL A 13 -4.91 -12.11 39.54
N LEU A 14 -6.21 -12.35 39.45
CA LEU A 14 -6.79 -13.69 39.41
C LEU A 14 -6.57 -14.28 38.01
N ALA A 15 -5.66 -15.24 37.89
CA ALA A 15 -5.56 -16.08 36.71
C ALA A 15 -6.71 -17.11 36.75
N SER A 16 -7.70 -16.95 35.86
CA SER A 16 -8.70 -17.98 35.63
C SER A 16 -8.10 -19.07 34.72
N SER A 17 -7.97 -20.28 35.26
CA SER A 17 -7.62 -21.48 34.51
C SER A 17 -8.77 -21.88 33.59
N ALA A 18 -8.63 -21.63 32.30
CA ALA A 18 -9.42 -22.27 31.25
C ALA A 18 -8.59 -23.39 30.61
N SER A 19 -9.03 -24.62 30.82
CA SER A 19 -8.48 -25.84 30.23
C SER A 19 -8.57 -25.83 28.70
N ALA A 20 -7.43 -26.04 28.03
CA ALA A 20 -7.36 -26.24 26.59
C ALA A 20 -7.92 -27.63 26.19
N PRO A 21 -8.70 -27.77 25.10
CA PRO A 21 -9.00 -29.06 24.52
C PRO A 21 -7.82 -29.58 23.67
N SER A 22 -7.56 -30.88 23.77
CA SER A 22 -6.49 -31.61 23.10
C SER A 22 -6.57 -31.56 21.56
N PRO A 23 -5.45 -31.70 20.83
CA PRO A 23 -5.44 -31.63 19.37
C PRO A 23 -6.11 -32.86 18.73
N LEU A 24 -7.03 -32.60 17.81
CA LEU A 24 -7.62 -33.57 16.90
C LEU A 24 -6.52 -34.22 16.03
N ARG A 25 -6.30 -35.52 16.23
CA ARG A 25 -5.53 -36.37 15.31
C ARG A 25 -6.40 -36.71 14.09
N LEU A 26 -6.04 -36.18 12.92
CA LEU A 26 -6.56 -36.66 11.64
C LEU A 26 -5.89 -38.00 11.29
N ARG A 27 -6.71 -39.04 11.17
CA ARG A 27 -6.33 -40.39 10.71
C ARG A 27 -6.00 -40.32 9.21
N VAL A 28 -4.75 -40.61 8.85
CA VAL A 28 -4.39 -41.03 7.50
C VAL A 28 -4.64 -42.53 7.40
N ALA A 29 -5.57 -42.93 6.52
CA ALA A 29 -5.80 -44.32 6.20
C ALA A 29 -4.75 -44.78 5.18
N SER A 30 -3.91 -45.74 5.57
CA SER A 30 -3.09 -46.53 4.64
C SER A 30 -3.88 -47.71 4.10
N PRO A 31 -3.63 -48.13 2.85
CA PRO A 31 -3.62 -49.55 2.56
C PRO A 31 -2.31 -50.00 1.92
N GLY A 32 -1.81 -51.13 2.41
CA GLY A 32 -1.23 -52.18 1.57
C GLY A 32 0.25 -52.05 1.18
N PHE A 33 1.11 -52.73 1.94
CA PHE A 33 2.48 -53.09 1.57
C PHE A 33 2.53 -53.89 0.25
N GLY A 34 3.39 -53.45 -0.67
CA GLY A 34 3.94 -54.24 -1.78
C GLY A 34 5.46 -54.06 -1.83
N ARG A 35 6.20 -55.17 -1.74
CA ARG A 35 7.65 -55.29 -1.51
C ARG A 35 8.53 -54.90 -2.73
N LYS A 36 9.79 -54.56 -2.40
CA LYS A 36 11.07 -54.56 -3.17
C LYS A 36 11.42 -53.29 -3.96
N SER A 37 12.43 -52.54 -3.52
CA SER A 37 13.86 -52.70 -3.87
C SER A 37 14.66 -51.56 -3.24
N GLY A 38 15.71 -51.87 -2.50
CA GLY A 38 16.53 -50.87 -1.81
C GLY A 38 17.50 -50.14 -2.74
N PHE A 39 17.77 -48.88 -2.43
CA PHE A 39 19.00 -48.20 -2.82
C PHE A 39 19.48 -47.32 -1.66
N HIS A 40 20.64 -47.69 -1.11
CA HIS A 40 21.41 -46.87 -0.19
C HIS A 40 22.19 -45.83 -0.99
N SER A 41 22.00 -44.54 -0.69
CA SER A 41 22.92 -43.50 -1.14
C SER A 41 24.04 -43.38 -0.10
N LYS A 42 25.22 -43.91 -0.44
CA LYS A 42 26.49 -43.56 0.21
C LYS A 42 27.02 -42.31 -0.48
N ALA A 43 27.10 -41.21 0.26
CA ALA A 43 27.94 -40.08 -0.11
C ALA A 43 29.41 -40.53 -0.12
N LYS A 44 30.13 -40.19 -1.20
CA LYS A 44 31.59 -40.22 -1.26
C LYS A 44 32.07 -38.90 -1.81
N ASP A 45 32.99 -38.30 -1.06
CA ASP A 45 33.79 -37.16 -1.44
C ASP A 45 34.72 -37.47 -2.61
N GLY A 46 34.99 -36.42 -3.39
CA GLY A 46 36.17 -36.26 -4.25
C GLY A 46 35.96 -36.64 -5.71
N TYR A 47 35.86 -35.64 -6.58
CA TYR A 47 36.83 -35.43 -7.66
C TYR A 47 36.77 -33.98 -8.17
N LEU A 48 37.96 -33.45 -8.39
CA LEU A 48 38.32 -32.09 -8.80
C LEU A 48 37.92 -31.76 -10.25
N ALA A 49 37.64 -30.47 -10.43
CA ALA A 49 38.05 -29.59 -11.53
C ALA A 49 38.13 -30.16 -12.96
N GLU A 50 37.21 -29.72 -13.82
CA GLU A 50 37.55 -29.39 -15.22
C GLU A 50 36.53 -28.40 -15.84
N ALA A 51 37.10 -27.31 -16.38
CA ALA A 51 36.61 -26.41 -17.43
C ALA A 51 35.20 -25.77 -17.31
N LEU A 52 35.12 -24.62 -16.62
CA LEU A 52 34.11 -23.59 -16.92
C LEU A 52 34.50 -22.90 -18.24
N ALA A 53 33.72 -23.16 -19.30
CA ALA A 53 33.75 -22.36 -20.51
C ALA A 53 33.30 -20.92 -20.21
N PRO A 54 33.87 -19.90 -20.86
CA PRO A 54 33.52 -18.51 -20.59
C PRO A 54 32.04 -18.27 -20.89
N THR A 55 31.34 -17.76 -19.88
CA THR A 55 29.97 -17.27 -19.95
C THR A 55 29.83 -16.31 -21.14
N ALA A 56 28.89 -16.60 -22.04
CA ALA A 56 28.49 -15.66 -23.07
C ALA A 56 28.05 -14.36 -22.39
N LYS A 57 28.74 -13.26 -22.70
CA LYS A 57 28.36 -11.91 -22.24
C LYS A 57 26.91 -11.66 -22.63
N LEU A 58 26.08 -11.34 -21.63
CA LEU A 58 24.79 -10.72 -21.86
C LEU A 58 25.00 -9.49 -22.76
N PRO A 59 24.13 -9.22 -23.75
CA PRO A 59 24.22 -8.00 -24.53
C PRO A 59 24.17 -6.81 -23.56
N GLU A 60 25.16 -5.92 -23.69
CA GLU A 60 25.22 -4.68 -22.91
C GLU A 60 23.90 -3.94 -23.11
N ALA A 61 23.14 -3.80 -22.02
CA ALA A 61 21.95 -2.96 -22.01
C ALA A 61 22.38 -1.54 -22.41
N GLU A 62 21.66 -0.92 -23.34
CA GLU A 62 21.91 0.47 -23.69
C GLU A 62 21.95 1.31 -22.39
N PRO A 63 22.98 2.15 -22.20
CA PRO A 63 23.06 2.99 -21.02
C PRO A 63 21.82 3.88 -20.98
N VAL A 64 21.04 3.71 -19.91
CA VAL A 64 19.92 4.60 -19.59
C VAL A 64 20.48 6.03 -19.59
N PRO A 65 19.93 6.95 -20.40
CA PRO A 65 20.46 8.31 -20.48
C PRO A 65 20.47 8.95 -19.09
N PRO A 66 21.44 9.85 -18.80
CA PRO A 66 21.49 10.55 -17.53
C PRO A 66 20.16 11.27 -17.31
N VAL A 67 19.51 10.93 -16.20
CA VAL A 67 18.21 11.47 -15.80
C VAL A 67 18.39 12.99 -15.64
N THR A 68 17.79 13.77 -16.54
CA THR A 68 17.59 15.21 -16.31
C THR A 68 16.93 15.35 -14.93
N PRO A 69 17.38 16.25 -14.03
CA PRO A 69 16.80 16.38 -12.71
C PRO A 69 15.28 16.47 -12.85
N ARG A 70 14.57 15.46 -12.33
CA ARG A 70 13.11 15.48 -12.35
C ARG A 70 12.71 16.75 -11.63
N GLN A 71 12.08 17.68 -12.32
CA GLN A 71 11.48 18.84 -11.69
C GLN A 71 10.35 18.32 -10.80
N ARG A 72 10.68 18.02 -9.54
CA ARG A 72 9.74 17.43 -8.57
C ARG A 72 8.70 18.49 -8.23
N ILE A 73 7.44 18.05 -8.16
CA ILE A 73 6.35 18.88 -7.64
C ILE A 73 6.62 19.13 -6.16
N THR A 74 6.56 20.40 -5.75
CA THR A 74 6.74 20.83 -4.37
C THR A 74 5.40 21.09 -3.69
N ILE A 75 5.42 21.30 -2.37
CA ILE A 75 4.23 21.74 -1.62
C ILE A 75 3.74 23.11 -2.14
N SER A 76 4.66 24.01 -2.51
CA SER A 76 4.31 25.33 -3.06
C SER A 76 3.52 25.20 -4.37
N ASP A 77 3.95 24.32 -5.27
CA ASP A 77 3.25 24.07 -6.54
C ASP A 77 1.80 23.60 -6.32
N ILE A 78 1.59 22.74 -5.31
CA ILE A 78 0.25 22.26 -4.92
C ILE A 78 -0.60 23.41 -4.41
N LEU A 79 -0.06 24.25 -3.51
CA LEU A 79 -0.77 25.39 -2.94
C LEU A 79 -1.13 26.43 -3.99
N GLU A 80 -0.22 26.75 -4.91
CA GLU A 80 -0.48 27.64 -6.05
C GLU A 80 -1.57 27.09 -6.96
N ARG A 81 -1.54 25.79 -7.26
CA ARG A 81 -2.57 25.11 -8.06
C ARG A 81 -3.94 25.18 -7.39
N ARG A 82 -4.01 24.90 -6.08
CA ARG A 82 -5.26 25.02 -5.30
C ARG A 82 -5.78 26.47 -5.28
N ALA A 83 -4.90 27.44 -5.07
CA ALA A 83 -5.27 28.86 -5.08
C ALA A 83 -5.87 29.28 -6.43
N LYS A 84 -5.30 28.80 -7.55
CA LYS A 84 -5.82 29.04 -8.90
C LYS A 84 -7.16 28.33 -9.16
N ALA A 85 -7.33 27.11 -8.66
CA ALA A 85 -8.57 26.34 -8.81
C ALA A 85 -9.73 26.90 -7.96
N GLY A 86 -9.41 27.60 -6.87
CA GLY A 86 -10.37 28.07 -5.90
C GLY A 86 -10.85 26.95 -4.98
N ARG A 87 -11.88 27.26 -4.18
CA ARG A 87 -12.45 26.31 -3.21
C ARG A 87 -13.06 25.09 -3.90
N LEU A 88 -12.76 23.91 -3.39
CA LEU A 88 -13.36 22.67 -3.87
C LEU A 88 -14.83 22.59 -3.41
N VAL A 89 -15.73 22.44 -4.37
CA VAL A 89 -17.16 22.21 -4.13
C VAL A 89 -17.51 20.81 -4.64
N ALA A 90 -17.63 19.87 -3.70
CA ALA A 90 -17.93 18.48 -3.98
C ALA A 90 -19.07 17.98 -3.08
N PRO A 91 -20.34 18.21 -3.48
CA PRO A 91 -21.50 17.73 -2.72
C PRO A 91 -21.60 16.20 -2.74
N THR A 92 -22.61 15.66 -2.04
CA THR A 92 -22.88 14.23 -1.90
C THR A 92 -22.75 13.46 -3.21
N ALA A 93 -22.04 12.33 -3.16
CA ALA A 93 -21.81 11.41 -4.28
C ALA A 93 -21.21 12.07 -5.55
N SER A 94 -20.45 13.16 -5.40
CA SER A 94 -19.71 13.78 -6.51
C SER A 94 -18.72 12.81 -7.15
N GLY A 95 -18.84 12.61 -8.46
CA GLY A 95 -17.81 11.94 -9.25
C GLY A 95 -16.55 12.79 -9.36
N CYS A 96 -15.39 12.18 -9.14
CA CYS A 96 -14.07 12.79 -9.32
C CYS A 96 -13.05 11.75 -9.80
N ASP A 97 -11.93 12.24 -10.33
CA ASP A 97 -10.76 11.42 -10.61
C ASP A 97 -9.47 12.25 -10.47
N ALA A 98 -8.32 11.59 -10.53
CA ALA A 98 -7.01 12.22 -10.30
C ALA A 98 -6.69 13.37 -11.27
N ASP A 99 -7.23 13.41 -12.50
CA ASP A 99 -6.96 14.50 -13.46
C ASP A 99 -7.54 15.83 -13.00
N MET A 100 -8.50 15.81 -12.07
CA MET A 100 -9.02 17.03 -11.47
C MET A 100 -8.02 17.71 -10.54
N PHE A 101 -7.01 16.97 -10.05
CA PHE A 101 -6.14 17.42 -8.97
C PHE A 101 -4.66 17.37 -9.32
N LYS A 102 -4.23 16.50 -10.23
CA LYS A 102 -2.82 16.36 -10.59
C LYS A 102 -2.33 17.44 -11.57
N ALA A 103 -1.02 17.59 -11.67
CA ALA A 103 -0.38 18.54 -12.58
C ALA A 103 -0.56 18.09 -14.04
N PRO A 104 -0.57 19.03 -15.00
CA PRO A 104 -0.57 18.69 -16.42
C PRO A 104 0.55 17.71 -16.76
N SER A 105 0.21 16.58 -17.37
CA SER A 105 1.17 15.52 -17.71
C SER A 105 1.89 15.77 -19.04
N VAL A 106 2.28 17.03 -19.29
CA VAL A 106 2.88 17.47 -20.56
C VAL A 106 4.12 16.65 -20.88
N GLY A 107 4.16 16.04 -22.07
CA GLY A 107 5.30 15.25 -22.55
C GLY A 107 5.42 13.83 -22.00
N LYS A 108 4.53 13.39 -21.09
CA LYS A 108 4.52 12.01 -20.58
C LYS A 108 3.73 11.09 -21.53
N PRO A 109 4.22 9.88 -21.85
CA PRO A 109 3.46 8.91 -22.64
C PRO A 109 2.30 8.32 -21.82
N PRO A 110 1.22 7.82 -22.45
CA PRO A 110 0.24 6.99 -21.75
C PRO A 110 0.83 5.63 -21.38
N ALA A 111 0.23 4.97 -20.39
CA ALA A 111 0.52 3.59 -20.03
C ALA A 111 0.25 2.61 -21.18
N LYS A 112 0.92 1.45 -21.13
CA LYS A 112 0.57 0.29 -21.96
C LYS A 112 -0.86 -0.19 -21.66
N LYS A 113 -1.41 -0.94 -22.60
CA LYS A 113 -2.69 -1.65 -22.41
C LYS A 113 -2.45 -3.01 -21.77
N TRP A 114 -3.31 -3.37 -20.83
CA TRP A 114 -3.17 -4.54 -19.97
C TRP A 114 -4.32 -5.55 -20.12
N ASP A 115 -5.09 -5.47 -21.22
CA ASP A 115 -6.25 -6.32 -21.48
C ASP A 115 -5.90 -7.82 -21.41
N HIS A 116 -4.70 -8.20 -21.83
CA HIS A 116 -4.21 -9.59 -21.81
C HIS A 116 -3.84 -10.09 -20.40
N HIS A 117 -3.67 -9.21 -19.42
CA HIS A 117 -3.47 -9.57 -18.00
C HIS A 117 -4.78 -9.72 -17.22
N LEU A 118 -5.87 -9.08 -17.68
CA LEU A 118 -7.13 -9.07 -16.93
C LEU A 118 -7.78 -10.45 -16.89
N SER A 119 -8.42 -10.76 -15.77
CA SER A 119 -9.24 -11.95 -15.62
C SER A 119 -10.55 -11.83 -16.41
N PRO A 120 -11.18 -12.95 -16.81
CA PRO A 120 -12.52 -12.92 -17.39
C PRO A 120 -13.53 -12.20 -16.48
N GLU A 121 -13.40 -12.36 -15.15
CA GLU A 121 -14.22 -11.65 -14.16
C GLU A 121 -14.07 -10.12 -14.30
N ALA A 122 -12.84 -9.61 -14.42
CA ALA A 122 -12.59 -8.18 -14.54
C ALA A 122 -13.14 -7.59 -15.85
N LEU A 123 -13.06 -8.35 -16.94
CA LEU A 123 -13.50 -7.92 -18.27
C LEU A 123 -15.02 -7.78 -18.37
N VAL A 124 -15.80 -8.65 -17.71
CA VAL A 124 -17.28 -8.59 -17.77
C VAL A 124 -17.89 -7.54 -16.85
N ARG A 125 -17.14 -6.97 -15.90
CA ARG A 125 -17.64 -5.94 -14.98
C ARG A 125 -17.99 -4.66 -15.75
N GLY A 126 -19.27 -4.31 -15.74
CA GLY A 126 -19.80 -3.05 -16.27
C GLY A 126 -19.94 -1.97 -15.19
N PRO A 127 -20.08 -0.69 -15.58
CA PRO A 127 -20.30 0.41 -14.63
C PRO A 127 -21.67 0.29 -13.93
N CYS A 128 -21.70 0.61 -12.64
CA CYS A 128 -22.93 0.61 -11.85
C CYS A 128 -23.91 1.68 -12.36
N LYS A 129 -25.08 1.24 -12.86
CA LYS A 129 -26.13 2.11 -13.43
C LYS A 129 -26.60 3.19 -12.45
N LEU A 130 -26.77 2.86 -11.17
CA LEU A 130 -27.21 3.81 -10.15
C LEU A 130 -26.15 4.89 -9.87
N LYS A 131 -24.87 4.50 -9.76
CA LYS A 131 -23.76 5.45 -9.57
C LYS A 131 -23.55 6.32 -10.81
N GLN A 132 -23.77 5.78 -12.01
CA GLN A 132 -23.77 6.57 -13.24
C GLN A 132 -24.87 7.64 -13.26
N ALA A 133 -26.04 7.37 -12.68
CA ALA A 133 -27.13 8.36 -12.60
C ALA A 133 -26.77 9.56 -11.70
N ALA A 134 -25.87 9.37 -10.71
CA ALA A 134 -25.44 10.43 -9.81
C ALA A 134 -24.77 11.62 -10.53
N LYS A 135 -24.25 11.43 -11.76
CA LYS A 135 -23.70 12.53 -12.57
C LYS A 135 -24.73 13.63 -12.86
N HIS A 136 -26.01 13.29 -12.91
CA HIS A 136 -27.10 14.24 -13.15
C HIS A 136 -27.38 15.13 -11.92
N LEU A 137 -26.95 14.71 -10.72
CA LEU A 137 -27.08 15.51 -9.50
C LEU A 137 -26.21 16.78 -9.52
N LYS A 138 -25.25 16.87 -10.46
CA LYS A 138 -24.43 18.07 -10.66
C LYS A 138 -25.17 19.20 -11.36
N THR A 139 -26.31 18.93 -12.01
CA THR A 139 -27.06 19.96 -12.74
C THR A 139 -27.79 20.87 -11.75
N PRO A 140 -27.48 22.19 -11.71
CA PRO A 140 -28.13 23.12 -10.79
C PRO A 140 -29.66 23.14 -10.97
N GLY A 141 -30.39 23.18 -9.86
CA GLY A 141 -31.86 23.28 -9.85
C GLY A 141 -32.61 21.96 -10.08
N ILE A 142 -31.93 20.83 -10.35
CA ILE A 142 -32.59 19.53 -10.42
C ILE A 142 -33.01 19.05 -9.04
N ILE A 143 -34.28 18.64 -8.92
CA ILE A 143 -34.78 17.85 -7.78
C ILE A 143 -34.66 16.37 -8.17
N SER A 144 -33.87 15.60 -7.40
CA SER A 144 -33.67 14.18 -7.66
C SER A 144 -34.74 13.33 -6.97
N LEU A 145 -35.44 12.51 -7.76
CA LEU A 145 -36.27 11.40 -7.28
C LEU A 145 -35.67 10.03 -7.67
N GLY A 146 -34.40 10.02 -8.09
CA GLY A 146 -33.74 8.84 -8.66
C GLY A 146 -32.98 7.99 -7.65
N GLY A 147 -31.85 8.52 -7.15
CA GLY A 147 -31.00 7.79 -6.21
C GLY A 147 -31.61 7.72 -4.81
N GLY A 148 -31.52 6.55 -4.16
CA GLY A 148 -31.93 6.34 -2.77
C GLY A 148 -30.96 6.93 -1.74
N LEU A 149 -30.59 8.21 -1.89
CA LEU A 149 -29.72 8.91 -0.96
C LEU A 149 -30.56 9.55 0.15
N PRO A 150 -30.43 9.15 1.43
CA PRO A 150 -31.22 9.71 2.52
C PRO A 150 -30.92 11.21 2.71
N CYS A 151 -31.94 11.95 3.16
CA CYS A 151 -31.75 13.33 3.60
C CYS A 151 -30.81 13.36 4.82
N PRO A 152 -29.78 14.23 4.83
CA PRO A 152 -28.88 14.33 5.97
C PRO A 152 -29.55 14.64 7.30
N GLU A 153 -30.74 15.27 7.31
CA GLU A 153 -31.49 15.54 8.53
C GLU A 153 -31.75 14.28 9.37
N TYR A 154 -31.86 13.11 8.72
CA TYR A 154 -32.08 11.82 9.38
C TYR A 154 -30.81 11.15 9.91
N PHE A 155 -29.63 11.75 9.72
CA PHE A 155 -28.40 11.27 10.34
C PHE A 155 -28.29 11.78 11.78
N PRO A 156 -28.26 10.91 12.80
CA PRO A 156 -28.31 11.31 14.22
C PRO A 156 -26.95 11.79 14.75
N PHE A 157 -26.15 12.47 13.92
CA PHE A 157 -24.82 13.00 14.27
C PHE A 157 -24.76 14.49 13.91
N SER A 158 -24.66 15.35 14.91
CA SER A 158 -24.59 16.81 14.72
C SER A 158 -23.16 17.32 14.57
N SER A 159 -22.21 16.72 15.30
CA SER A 159 -20.79 17.04 15.20
C SER A 159 -19.92 15.88 15.67
N ILE A 160 -18.64 15.92 15.30
CA ILE A 160 -17.56 15.10 15.84
C ILE A 160 -16.49 16.05 16.38
N HIS A 161 -16.02 15.79 17.59
CA HIS A 161 -14.91 16.51 18.21
C HIS A 161 -13.67 15.61 18.22
N LEU A 162 -12.53 16.17 17.86
CA LEU A 162 -11.25 15.46 17.75
C LEU A 162 -10.18 16.30 18.45
N ASP A 163 -9.43 15.67 19.35
CA ASP A 163 -8.25 16.27 19.96
C ASP A 163 -7.03 15.64 19.30
N VAL A 164 -6.19 16.47 18.68
CA VAL A 164 -5.11 15.99 17.80
C VAL A 164 -3.78 16.67 18.13
N SER A 165 -2.71 15.99 17.78
CA SER A 165 -1.38 16.60 17.77
C SER A 165 -1.09 17.31 16.46
N VAL A 166 -0.39 18.43 16.54
CA VAL A 166 -0.03 19.25 15.39
C VAL A 166 1.46 19.61 15.43
N PRO A 167 2.12 19.79 14.27
CA PRO A 167 3.51 20.24 14.25
C PRO A 167 3.70 21.53 15.07
N PRO A 168 4.88 21.73 15.71
CA PRO A 168 6.06 20.87 15.67
C PRO A 168 6.05 19.71 16.67
N ASP A 169 5.08 19.66 17.59
CA ASP A 169 5.08 18.76 18.75
C ASP A 169 4.08 17.62 18.59
N PHE A 170 4.58 16.38 18.50
CA PHE A 170 3.77 15.17 18.35
C PHE A 170 3.78 14.29 19.59
N THR A 171 3.93 14.87 20.78
CA THR A 171 3.95 14.13 22.05
C THR A 171 2.54 13.73 22.48
N GLU A 172 2.39 12.53 23.05
CA GLU A 172 1.10 12.02 23.56
C GLU A 172 0.60 12.74 24.83
N SER A 173 1.45 13.55 25.47
CA SER A 173 1.19 14.05 26.82
C SER A 173 0.07 15.08 26.92
N ASP A 174 -0.19 15.87 25.87
CA ASP A 174 -1.28 16.84 25.83
C ASP A 174 -1.74 17.08 24.38
N PRO A 175 -3.05 16.98 24.06
CA PRO A 175 -3.54 17.35 22.74
C PRO A 175 -3.35 18.85 22.49
N GLN A 176 -2.74 19.18 21.36
CA GLN A 176 -2.35 20.55 21.01
C GLN A 176 -3.51 21.34 20.37
N GLU A 177 -4.44 20.68 19.68
CA GLU A 177 -5.56 21.34 19.01
C GLU A 177 -6.86 20.53 19.11
N SER A 178 -7.97 21.23 19.41
CA SER A 178 -9.31 20.67 19.40
C SER A 178 -10.05 21.08 18.13
N LEU A 179 -10.39 20.09 17.31
CA LEU A 179 -11.08 20.25 16.03
C LEU A 179 -12.55 19.85 16.18
N THR A 180 -13.43 20.55 15.46
CA THR A 180 -14.84 20.18 15.34
C THR A 180 -15.19 20.00 13.86
N ILE A 181 -15.89 18.91 13.56
CA ILE A 181 -16.52 18.64 12.26
C ILE A 181 -18.03 18.75 12.47
N GLY A 182 -18.64 19.82 11.99
CA GLY A 182 -20.06 20.05 12.04
C GLY A 182 -20.81 19.36 10.89
N LYS A 183 -22.12 19.19 11.07
CA LYS A 183 -22.96 18.50 10.08
C LYS A 183 -23.08 19.22 8.74
N TYR A 184 -23.07 20.55 8.74
CA TYR A 184 -23.35 21.38 7.57
C TYR A 184 -22.25 22.40 7.28
N ASP A 185 -21.02 22.12 7.74
CA ASP A 185 -19.89 23.06 7.65
C ASP A 185 -19.45 23.36 6.21
N ALA A 186 -19.80 22.52 5.23
CA ALA A 186 -19.51 22.78 3.82
C ALA A 186 -20.58 23.62 3.11
N SER A 187 -21.71 23.88 3.78
CA SER A 187 -22.87 24.59 3.25
C SER A 187 -22.96 26.06 3.69
N GLY A 188 -23.90 26.80 3.09
CA GLY A 188 -24.18 28.21 3.43
C GLY A 188 -23.34 29.23 2.65
N SER A 189 -23.56 30.52 2.94
CA SER A 189 -22.88 31.64 2.27
C SER A 189 -21.42 31.84 2.71
N SER A 190 -21.06 31.31 3.88
CA SER A 190 -19.71 31.39 4.46
C SER A 190 -19.33 30.05 5.09
N PRO A 191 -19.06 29.05 4.25
CA PRO A 191 -18.79 27.69 4.71
C PRO A 191 -17.44 27.58 5.40
N LYS A 192 -17.38 26.73 6.42
CA LYS A 192 -16.23 26.54 7.32
C LYS A 192 -15.27 25.44 6.87
N SER A 193 -15.72 24.54 6.01
CA SER A 193 -14.96 23.38 5.55
C SER A 193 -15.33 23.04 4.10
N GLU A 194 -14.53 22.22 3.42
CA GLU A 194 -14.90 21.63 2.12
C GLU A 194 -15.58 20.27 2.28
N TYR A 195 -15.58 19.69 3.49
CA TYR A 195 -16.15 18.37 3.77
C TYR A 195 -16.81 18.30 5.15
N ASP A 196 -18.11 17.99 5.18
CA ASP A 196 -18.89 17.94 6.42
C ASP A 196 -19.59 16.58 6.61
N LEU A 197 -20.29 16.40 7.74
CA LEU A 197 -20.98 15.13 8.02
C LEU A 197 -22.20 14.91 7.12
N SER A 198 -22.82 15.96 6.56
CA SER A 198 -23.96 15.80 5.64
C SER A 198 -23.54 15.14 4.32
N ILE A 199 -22.32 15.43 3.87
CA ILE A 199 -21.70 14.79 2.72
C ILE A 199 -21.11 13.45 3.17
N GLY A 200 -20.20 13.48 4.15
CA GLY A 200 -19.35 12.37 4.56
C GLY A 200 -20.09 11.17 5.14
N LEU A 201 -21.28 11.35 5.73
CA LEU A 201 -22.07 10.23 6.26
C LEU A 201 -23.08 9.66 5.25
N ASN A 202 -23.16 10.24 4.06
CA ASN A 202 -24.04 9.75 2.99
C ASN A 202 -23.31 8.74 2.09
N TYR A 203 -23.98 8.28 1.04
CA TYR A 203 -23.35 7.45 0.00
C TYR A 203 -22.32 8.25 -0.80
N HIS A 204 -21.22 7.58 -1.13
CA HIS A 204 -20.14 8.11 -1.96
C HIS A 204 -19.93 7.25 -3.21
N GLN A 205 -19.15 7.79 -4.15
CA GLN A 205 -18.65 7.04 -5.29
C GLN A 205 -17.58 6.04 -4.82
N ALA A 206 -17.41 4.94 -5.56
CA ALA A 206 -16.49 3.87 -5.16
C ALA A 206 -15.01 4.30 -5.18
N HIS A 207 -14.67 5.38 -5.89
CA HIS A 207 -13.32 5.96 -5.83
C HIS A 207 -13.02 6.71 -4.52
N GLY A 208 -14.03 7.02 -3.70
CA GLY A 208 -13.90 7.83 -2.49
C GLY A 208 -14.42 9.26 -2.63
N SER A 209 -14.37 10.04 -1.56
CA SER A 209 -14.72 11.47 -1.57
C SER A 209 -13.71 12.29 -2.38
N ALA A 210 -14.16 13.34 -3.06
CA ALA A 210 -13.30 14.21 -3.85
C ALA A 210 -12.24 14.91 -3.00
N GLN A 211 -12.59 15.21 -1.76
CA GLN A 211 -11.75 15.86 -0.78
C GLN A 211 -10.54 15.00 -0.39
N MET A 212 -10.77 13.73 -0.02
CA MET A 212 -9.67 12.80 0.23
C MET A 212 -8.92 12.42 -1.06
N MET A 213 -9.64 12.31 -2.19
CA MET A 213 -9.02 12.03 -3.49
C MET A 213 -8.04 13.13 -3.91
N ARG A 214 -8.34 14.40 -3.65
CA ARG A 214 -7.40 15.52 -3.88
C ARG A 214 -6.13 15.33 -3.09
N PHE A 215 -6.23 15.12 -1.78
CA PHE A 215 -5.07 14.92 -0.90
C PHE A 215 -4.19 13.76 -1.35
N VAL A 216 -4.75 12.56 -1.56
CA VAL A 216 -3.93 11.39 -1.94
C VAL A 216 -3.35 11.50 -3.35
N THR A 217 -4.01 12.21 -4.27
CA THR A 217 -3.50 12.45 -5.63
C THR A 217 -2.29 13.38 -5.58
N GLU A 218 -2.40 14.49 -4.85
CA GLU A 218 -1.31 15.43 -4.65
C GLU A 218 -0.13 14.79 -3.90
N HIS A 219 -0.41 14.03 -2.86
CA HIS A 219 0.60 13.29 -2.10
C HIS A 219 1.32 12.28 -3.00
N THR A 220 0.60 11.61 -3.90
CA THR A 220 1.20 10.70 -4.89
C THR A 220 2.13 11.44 -5.87
N GLU A 221 1.79 12.65 -6.31
CA GLU A 221 2.67 13.48 -7.15
C GLU A 221 3.94 13.91 -6.43
N LEU A 222 3.80 14.31 -5.16
CA LEU A 222 4.89 14.78 -4.31
C LEU A 222 5.90 13.66 -4.04
N ILE A 223 5.41 12.44 -3.80
CA ILE A 223 6.24 11.30 -3.39
C ILE A 223 6.74 10.47 -4.59
N SER A 224 5.84 10.01 -5.45
CA SER A 224 6.18 9.04 -6.50
C SER A 224 6.39 9.68 -7.87
N HIS A 225 5.69 10.78 -8.17
CA HIS A 225 5.75 11.47 -9.47
C HIS A 225 5.77 10.50 -10.69
N PRO A 226 4.69 9.73 -10.94
CA PRO A 226 4.68 8.69 -11.98
C PRO A 226 5.10 9.24 -13.36
N PRO A 227 5.92 8.51 -14.15
CA PRO A 227 6.51 9.03 -15.39
C PRO A 227 5.63 8.83 -16.64
N TYR A 228 4.36 8.46 -16.48
CA TYR A 228 3.37 8.31 -17.54
C TYR A 228 2.16 9.25 -17.30
N ALA A 229 1.31 9.48 -18.30
CA ALA A 229 0.31 10.55 -18.26
C ALA A 229 -1.02 10.16 -17.60
N ASP A 230 -1.50 8.94 -17.83
CA ASP A 230 -2.84 8.50 -17.45
C ASP A 230 -2.87 7.71 -16.14
N TRP A 231 -1.93 7.94 -15.22
CA TRP A 231 -2.02 7.42 -13.85
C TRP A 231 -3.22 8.03 -13.12
N LYS A 232 -3.84 7.21 -12.26
CA LYS A 232 -5.01 7.53 -11.44
C LYS A 232 -4.82 7.00 -10.03
N THR A 233 -5.59 7.53 -9.10
CA THR A 233 -5.73 7.04 -7.73
C THR A 233 -7.15 6.52 -7.48
N CYS A 234 -7.31 5.70 -6.45
CA CYS A 234 -8.61 5.30 -5.91
C CYS A 234 -8.46 4.98 -4.43
N LEU A 235 -9.34 5.51 -3.58
CA LEU A 235 -9.33 5.14 -2.17
C LEU A 235 -9.73 3.66 -1.99
N THR A 236 -9.21 3.05 -0.93
CA THR A 236 -9.44 1.64 -0.60
C THR A 236 -9.81 1.46 0.86
N VAL A 237 -10.36 0.28 1.18
CA VAL A 237 -10.60 -0.17 2.56
C VAL A 237 -9.33 -0.72 3.23
N GLY A 238 -8.16 -0.20 2.84
CA GLY A 238 -6.83 -0.67 3.25
C GLY A 238 -6.20 -1.68 2.27
N SER A 239 -4.88 -1.90 2.40
CA SER A 239 -4.10 -2.75 1.47
C SER A 239 -4.63 -4.18 1.36
N THR A 240 -5.15 -4.77 2.44
CA THR A 240 -5.71 -6.15 2.39
C THR A 240 -6.91 -6.25 1.46
N GLY A 241 -7.83 -5.29 1.51
CA GLY A 241 -8.96 -5.24 0.58
C GLY A 241 -8.53 -4.85 -0.83
N ALA A 242 -7.49 -4.04 -0.98
CA ALA A 242 -6.92 -3.72 -2.28
C ALA A 242 -6.26 -4.94 -2.95
N LEU A 243 -5.54 -5.74 -2.17
CA LEU A 243 -4.87 -6.95 -2.63
C LEU A 243 -5.87 -8.00 -3.11
N GLU A 244 -6.93 -8.28 -2.34
CA GLU A 244 -7.96 -9.25 -2.74
C GLU A 244 -8.61 -8.87 -4.07
N GLN A 245 -8.99 -7.60 -4.24
CA GLN A 245 -9.61 -7.12 -5.48
C GLN A 245 -8.63 -7.16 -6.65
N THR A 246 -7.35 -6.85 -6.40
CA THR A 246 -6.30 -6.92 -7.39
C THR A 246 -6.04 -8.36 -7.84
N LEU A 247 -6.03 -9.32 -6.90
CA LEU A 247 -5.88 -10.74 -7.23
C LEU A 247 -7.06 -11.26 -8.04
N ARG A 248 -8.30 -10.82 -7.79
CA ARG A 248 -9.46 -11.16 -8.65
C ARG A 248 -9.44 -10.46 -10.00
N MET A 249 -8.88 -9.25 -10.05
CA MET A 249 -8.77 -8.46 -11.28
C MET A 249 -7.83 -9.10 -12.30
N PHE A 250 -6.78 -9.77 -11.82
CA PHE A 250 -5.75 -10.35 -12.68
C PHE A 250 -5.73 -11.88 -12.68
N GLY A 251 -5.99 -12.52 -11.54
CA GLY A 251 -5.88 -13.96 -11.36
C GLY A 251 -7.19 -14.70 -11.57
N ASP A 252 -7.10 -15.88 -12.17
CA ASP A 252 -8.19 -16.82 -12.36
C ASP A 252 -7.68 -18.27 -12.15
N GLY A 253 -8.18 -18.93 -11.12
CA GLY A 253 -7.82 -20.32 -10.81
C GLY A 253 -8.23 -21.32 -11.91
N THR A 254 -9.25 -21.02 -12.72
CA THR A 254 -9.66 -21.88 -13.85
C THR A 254 -8.67 -21.83 -15.00
N ARG A 255 -7.99 -20.68 -15.18
CA ARG A 255 -6.85 -20.53 -16.09
C ARG A 255 -5.56 -21.11 -15.49
N LYS A 256 -5.56 -21.50 -14.22
CA LYS A 256 -4.36 -21.88 -13.45
C LYS A 256 -3.35 -20.73 -13.40
N ASP A 257 -3.83 -19.50 -13.25
CA ASP A 257 -2.96 -18.34 -13.12
C ASP A 257 -2.11 -18.43 -11.85
N SER A 258 -0.97 -17.74 -11.90
CA SER A 258 -0.01 -17.73 -10.81
C SER A 258 0.66 -16.37 -10.64
N ILE A 259 1.18 -16.15 -9.43
CA ILE A 259 1.89 -14.94 -9.03
C ILE A 259 3.28 -15.29 -8.47
N LEU A 260 4.23 -14.39 -8.67
CA LEU A 260 5.49 -14.39 -7.94
C LEU A 260 5.39 -13.56 -6.67
N THR A 261 6.15 -13.95 -5.66
CA THR A 261 6.46 -13.13 -4.48
C THR A 261 7.82 -13.54 -3.91
N GLU A 262 8.31 -12.84 -2.89
CA GLU A 262 9.47 -13.24 -2.11
C GLU A 262 9.30 -14.64 -1.49
N GLU A 263 10.38 -15.42 -1.39
CA GLU A 263 10.38 -16.77 -0.79
C GLU A 263 9.77 -16.81 0.61
N PHE A 264 9.98 -15.76 1.41
CA PHE A 264 9.22 -15.48 2.63
C PHE A 264 8.39 -14.24 2.39
N SER A 265 7.07 -14.33 2.52
CA SER A 265 6.15 -13.24 2.18
C SER A 265 5.09 -13.04 3.25
N PHE A 266 4.33 -11.96 3.14
CA PHE A 266 3.25 -11.63 4.05
C PHE A 266 2.18 -12.73 4.01
N SER A 267 1.94 -13.40 5.15
CA SER A 267 1.06 -14.57 5.23
C SER A 267 -0.34 -14.29 4.68
N THR A 268 -0.92 -13.12 4.97
CA THR A 268 -2.25 -12.77 4.48
C THR A 268 -2.30 -12.61 2.96
N ALA A 269 -1.19 -12.25 2.29
CA ALA A 269 -1.15 -12.26 0.83
C ALA A 269 -1.33 -13.68 0.27
N LEU A 270 -0.66 -14.67 0.88
CA LEU A 270 -0.78 -16.09 0.53
C LEU A 270 -2.17 -16.65 0.86
N GLU A 271 -2.70 -16.30 2.04
CA GLU A 271 -4.04 -16.68 2.49
C GLU A 271 -5.14 -16.07 1.63
N THR A 272 -4.90 -14.91 1.01
CA THR A 272 -5.83 -14.28 0.07
C THR A 272 -5.80 -14.97 -1.30
N ALA A 273 -4.61 -15.34 -1.81
CA ALA A 273 -4.47 -15.99 -3.11
C ALA A 273 -4.99 -17.44 -3.13
N THR A 274 -4.74 -18.20 -2.06
CA THR A 274 -5.06 -19.62 -1.96
C THR A 274 -6.53 -19.96 -2.29
N PRO A 275 -7.55 -19.33 -1.67
CA PRO A 275 -8.95 -19.65 -1.96
C PRO A 275 -9.42 -19.20 -3.35
N LEU A 276 -8.68 -18.31 -4.03
CA LEU A 276 -8.95 -17.90 -5.41
C LEU A 276 -8.41 -18.93 -6.43
N GLY A 277 -7.72 -19.98 -5.97
CA GLY A 277 -7.07 -20.97 -6.84
C GLY A 277 -5.86 -20.44 -7.59
N VAL A 278 -5.35 -19.26 -7.18
CA VAL A 278 -4.16 -18.63 -7.77
C VAL A 278 -2.92 -19.21 -7.09
N LYS A 279 -2.02 -19.83 -7.87
CA LYS A 279 -0.80 -20.41 -7.29
C LYS A 279 0.22 -19.31 -7.00
N VAL A 280 0.98 -19.48 -5.91
CA VAL A 280 2.03 -18.55 -5.50
C VAL A 280 3.38 -19.24 -5.57
N PHE A 281 4.36 -18.59 -6.20
CA PHE A 281 5.73 -19.10 -6.31
C PHE A 281 6.72 -18.11 -5.71
N GLY A 282 7.58 -18.61 -4.83
CA GLY A 282 8.61 -17.82 -4.16
C GLY A 282 9.85 -17.63 -5.03
N VAL A 283 10.33 -16.40 -5.11
CA VAL A 283 11.62 -16.01 -5.67
C VAL A 283 12.62 -15.88 -4.52
N LYS A 284 13.84 -16.40 -4.69
CA LYS A 284 14.87 -16.31 -3.66
C LYS A 284 15.15 -14.87 -3.26
N ILE A 285 15.55 -14.70 -2.00
CA ILE A 285 15.85 -13.39 -1.41
C ILE A 285 17.29 -13.32 -0.87
N ASP A 286 17.81 -12.10 -0.75
CA ASP A 286 19.01 -11.75 0.00
C ASP A 286 18.72 -10.60 0.99
N GLU A 287 19.76 -9.94 1.51
CA GLU A 287 19.63 -8.82 2.47
C GLU A 287 18.88 -7.59 1.91
N GLU A 288 18.78 -7.46 0.58
CA GLU A 288 17.97 -6.43 -0.09
C GLU A 288 16.62 -6.97 -0.59
N GLY A 289 16.26 -8.22 -0.26
CA GLY A 289 15.00 -8.84 -0.62
C GLY A 289 15.10 -9.62 -1.93
N LEU A 290 14.04 -9.57 -2.74
CA LEU A 290 13.90 -10.33 -3.99
C LEU A 290 15.14 -10.24 -4.89
N ILE A 291 15.66 -11.38 -5.36
CA ILE A 291 16.84 -11.46 -6.24
C ILE A 291 16.40 -11.46 -7.72
N PRO A 292 16.72 -10.41 -8.51
CA PRO A 292 16.27 -10.28 -9.90
C PRO A 292 16.75 -11.42 -10.80
N GLN A 293 17.98 -11.90 -10.61
CA GLN A 293 18.57 -12.97 -11.42
C GLN A 293 17.88 -14.32 -11.17
N ASP A 294 17.44 -14.58 -9.93
CA ASP A 294 16.66 -15.77 -9.62
C ASP A 294 15.25 -15.68 -10.23
N MET A 295 14.63 -14.51 -10.16
CA MET A 295 13.34 -14.23 -10.81
C MET A 295 13.41 -14.47 -12.32
N ASP A 296 14.43 -13.92 -12.99
CA ASP A 296 14.67 -14.07 -14.43
C ASP A 296 14.89 -15.53 -14.83
N ARG A 297 15.69 -16.25 -14.05
CA ARG A 297 15.95 -17.69 -14.25
C ARG A 297 14.67 -18.51 -14.10
N LEU A 298 13.86 -18.24 -13.08
CA LEU A 298 12.60 -18.93 -12.84
C LEU A 298 11.61 -18.70 -13.99
N LEU A 299 11.47 -17.45 -14.44
CA LEU A 299 10.56 -17.08 -15.53
C LEU A 299 11.03 -17.57 -16.90
N THR A 300 12.34 -17.58 -17.15
CA THR A 300 12.93 -18.06 -18.42
C THR A 300 12.77 -19.58 -18.58
N ASN A 301 12.92 -20.33 -17.48
CA ASN A 301 12.83 -21.79 -17.48
C ASN A 301 11.44 -22.31 -17.09
N TRP A 302 10.40 -21.48 -17.19
CA TRP A 302 9.07 -21.86 -16.75
C TRP A 302 8.49 -22.98 -17.63
N ASP A 303 8.12 -24.09 -16.99
CA ASP A 303 7.37 -25.18 -17.61
C ASP A 303 6.01 -25.33 -16.92
N GLU A 304 4.94 -25.12 -17.69
CA GLU A 304 3.57 -25.16 -17.15
C GLU A 304 3.15 -26.56 -16.70
N THR A 305 3.72 -27.61 -17.29
CA THR A 305 3.38 -29.00 -16.99
C THR A 305 3.88 -29.39 -15.60
N SER A 306 5.18 -29.21 -15.33
CA SER A 306 5.81 -29.51 -14.05
C SER A 306 5.35 -28.56 -12.93
N SER A 307 5.11 -27.28 -13.24
CA SER A 307 4.59 -26.30 -12.27
C SER A 307 3.09 -26.49 -12.00
N GLY A 308 2.38 -27.13 -12.92
CA GLY A 308 0.93 -27.29 -12.91
C GLY A 308 0.18 -25.95 -12.91
N ALA A 309 0.79 -24.90 -13.44
CA ALA A 309 0.26 -23.53 -13.50
C ALA A 309 0.85 -22.78 -14.70
N ARG A 310 0.08 -21.81 -15.21
CA ARG A 310 0.55 -20.89 -16.25
C ARG A 310 1.75 -20.09 -15.75
N LYS A 311 2.59 -19.63 -16.69
CA LYS A 311 3.71 -18.74 -16.37
C LYS A 311 3.23 -17.54 -15.55
N PRO A 312 3.87 -17.21 -14.41
CA PRO A 312 3.50 -16.07 -13.60
C PRO A 312 3.53 -14.80 -14.43
N HIS A 313 2.43 -14.05 -14.38
CA HIS A 313 2.28 -12.76 -15.06
C HIS A 313 2.11 -11.59 -14.08
N LEU A 314 2.16 -11.88 -12.77
CA LEU A 314 2.08 -10.91 -11.68
C LEU A 314 3.26 -11.09 -10.72
N LEU A 315 3.73 -9.98 -10.16
CA LEU A 315 4.65 -9.94 -9.02
C LEU A 315 3.98 -9.20 -7.85
N TYR A 316 3.80 -9.86 -6.72
CA TYR A 316 3.52 -9.20 -5.44
C TYR A 316 4.82 -9.02 -4.67
N THR A 317 5.17 -7.78 -4.32
CA THR A 317 6.40 -7.47 -3.59
C THR A 317 6.17 -6.38 -2.55
N VAL A 318 6.93 -6.47 -1.45
CA VAL A 318 6.98 -5.45 -0.39
C VAL A 318 8.40 -4.85 -0.38
N PRO A 319 8.67 -3.78 -1.17
CA PRO A 319 10.04 -3.31 -1.41
C PRO A 319 10.72 -2.65 -0.20
N SER A 320 9.95 -2.09 0.72
CA SER A 320 10.46 -1.37 1.90
C SER A 320 10.00 -2.06 3.18
N GLY A 321 10.96 -2.49 4.01
CA GLY A 321 10.67 -3.15 5.28
C GLY A 321 9.86 -4.44 5.10
N GLN A 322 10.33 -5.30 4.19
CA GLN A 322 9.65 -6.50 3.72
C GLN A 322 9.13 -7.35 4.88
N ASN A 323 7.88 -7.80 4.81
CA ASN A 323 7.29 -8.66 5.82
C ASN A 323 7.45 -10.14 5.41
N PRO A 324 8.19 -10.99 6.15
CA PRO A 324 8.69 -10.77 7.52
C PRO A 324 10.18 -10.41 7.66
N THR A 325 10.94 -10.30 6.58
CA THR A 325 12.42 -10.30 6.65
C THR A 325 13.05 -8.98 7.09
N GLY A 326 12.32 -7.87 7.04
CA GLY A 326 12.83 -6.52 7.25
C GLY A 326 13.69 -5.98 6.10
N ALA A 327 13.90 -6.77 5.04
CA ALA A 327 14.72 -6.40 3.90
C ALA A 327 14.17 -5.16 3.17
N THR A 328 15.05 -4.37 2.57
CA THR A 328 14.66 -3.18 1.82
C THR A 328 15.47 -3.10 0.54
N GLN A 329 14.77 -3.09 -0.59
CA GLN A 329 15.35 -3.01 -1.92
C GLN A 329 15.94 -1.61 -2.14
N SER A 330 17.22 -1.53 -2.52
CA SER A 330 17.82 -0.30 -3.01
C SER A 330 17.16 0.20 -4.31
N GLU A 331 17.42 1.44 -4.70
CA GLU A 331 16.95 1.96 -5.99
C GLU A 331 17.44 1.08 -7.16
N GLN A 332 18.70 0.67 -7.12
CA GLN A 332 19.29 -0.20 -8.14
C GLN A 332 18.57 -1.55 -8.19
N ARG A 333 18.30 -2.16 -7.03
CA ARG A 333 17.54 -3.41 -6.93
C ARG A 333 16.14 -3.27 -7.54
N ARG A 334 15.42 -2.19 -7.23
CA ARG A 334 14.08 -1.90 -7.80
C ARG A 334 14.14 -1.79 -9.33
N ARG A 335 15.17 -1.13 -9.88
CA ARG A 335 15.37 -1.01 -11.34
C ARG A 335 15.63 -2.37 -12.00
N GLU A 336 16.43 -3.21 -11.38
CA GLU A 336 16.70 -4.57 -11.90
C GLU A 336 15.45 -5.44 -11.90
N ILE A 337 14.66 -5.40 -10.82
CA ILE A 337 13.35 -6.08 -10.74
C ILE A 337 12.41 -5.58 -11.84
N TYR A 338 12.31 -4.25 -12.00
CA TYR A 338 11.50 -3.63 -13.03
C TYR A 338 11.92 -4.10 -14.44
N ASN A 339 13.22 -4.15 -14.74
CA ASN A 339 13.74 -4.62 -16.03
C ASN A 339 13.37 -6.09 -16.30
N VAL A 340 13.45 -6.98 -15.30
CA VAL A 340 13.02 -8.37 -15.45
C VAL A 340 11.51 -8.45 -15.68
N CYS A 341 10.72 -7.63 -14.99
CA CYS A 341 9.28 -7.53 -15.24
C CYS A 341 9.00 -7.05 -16.67
N GLN A 342 9.78 -6.12 -17.22
CA GLN A 342 9.66 -5.71 -18.61
C GLN A 342 9.99 -6.84 -19.59
N LYS A 343 11.10 -7.56 -19.37
CA LYS A 343 11.52 -8.69 -20.21
C LYS A 343 10.49 -9.81 -20.29
N HIS A 344 9.80 -10.08 -19.19
CA HIS A 344 8.85 -11.19 -19.09
C HIS A 344 7.39 -10.78 -19.10
N ASP A 345 7.11 -9.50 -19.29
CA ASP A 345 5.78 -8.89 -19.26
C ASP A 345 5.00 -9.21 -17.98
N LEU A 346 5.56 -8.86 -16.81
CA LEU A 346 4.87 -8.98 -15.52
C LEU A 346 4.22 -7.65 -15.12
N PHE A 347 3.03 -7.73 -14.55
CA PHE A 347 2.38 -6.63 -13.85
C PHE A 347 2.77 -6.65 -12.36
N ILE A 348 3.09 -5.49 -11.78
CA ILE A 348 3.66 -5.38 -10.44
C ILE A 348 2.60 -4.88 -9.46
N ILE A 349 2.42 -5.61 -8.37
CA ILE A 349 1.65 -5.23 -7.19
C ILE A 349 2.66 -4.81 -6.12
N GLU A 350 2.88 -3.51 -5.99
CA GLU A 350 3.81 -2.88 -5.04
C GLU A 350 3.04 -2.56 -3.74
N ASP A 351 3.23 -3.36 -2.69
CA ASP A 351 2.59 -3.15 -1.38
C ASP A 351 3.53 -2.41 -0.43
N GLU A 352 3.22 -1.16 -0.12
CA GLU A 352 4.15 -0.22 0.54
C GLU A 352 3.58 0.39 1.83
N PRO A 353 3.11 -0.42 2.80
CA PRO A 353 2.59 0.09 4.07
C PRO A 353 3.67 0.73 4.95
N TYR A 354 4.95 0.42 4.70
CA TYR A 354 6.10 0.87 5.52
C TYR A 354 6.99 1.89 4.81
N TYR A 355 6.60 2.40 3.64
CA TYR A 355 7.45 3.24 2.80
C TYR A 355 8.08 4.43 3.54
N TYR A 356 7.33 5.09 4.41
CA TYR A 356 7.80 6.27 5.17
C TYR A 356 8.60 5.91 6.43
N LEU A 357 8.70 4.62 6.78
CA LEU A 357 9.49 4.12 7.91
C LEU A 357 10.91 3.76 7.49
N GLN A 358 11.44 4.36 6.42
CA GLN A 358 12.84 4.19 6.01
C GLN A 358 13.77 4.86 7.02
N MET A 359 14.62 4.08 7.67
CA MET A 359 15.52 4.51 8.73
C MET A 359 16.95 4.66 8.18
N PRO A 360 17.77 5.56 8.76
CA PRO A 360 19.20 5.63 8.42
C PRO A 360 19.89 4.26 8.54
N SER A 361 20.77 3.95 7.58
CA SER A 361 21.44 2.65 7.46
C SER A 361 22.58 2.44 8.46
N SER A 362 23.13 3.51 9.04
CA SER A 362 24.25 3.45 9.97
C SER A 362 23.87 3.99 11.35
N ARG A 363 24.52 3.46 12.41
CA ARG A 363 24.51 4.05 13.76
C ARG A 363 25.31 5.36 13.86
N SER A 364 26.07 5.72 12.81
CA SER A 364 26.73 7.02 12.70
C SER A 364 25.70 8.09 12.32
N PRO A 365 25.91 9.36 12.70
CA PRO A 365 24.97 10.43 12.40
C PRO A 365 24.85 10.62 10.88
N SER A 366 23.83 10.00 10.29
CA SER A 366 23.29 10.47 9.01
C SER A 366 22.58 11.79 9.29
N PRO A 367 22.65 12.78 8.38
CA PRO A 367 21.89 14.01 8.55
C PRO A 367 20.40 13.65 8.70
N VAL A 368 19.82 14.02 9.84
CA VAL A 368 18.38 13.93 10.07
C VAL A 368 17.74 14.98 9.17
N PRO A 369 16.76 14.64 8.33
CA PRO A 369 16.09 15.65 7.51
C PRO A 369 15.51 16.74 8.41
N GLU A 370 15.85 18.00 8.12
CA GLU A 370 15.37 19.17 8.87
C GLU A 370 14.09 19.74 8.25
N THR A 371 13.87 19.49 6.96
CA THR A 371 12.69 19.94 6.22
C THR A 371 11.93 18.78 5.57
N PRO A 372 10.63 18.95 5.27
CA PRO A 372 9.85 17.99 4.50
C PRO A 372 10.46 17.64 3.14
N GLU A 373 11.06 18.61 2.45
CA GLU A 373 11.70 18.41 1.14
C GLU A 373 12.91 17.49 1.26
N GLN A 374 13.80 17.76 2.23
CA GLN A 374 14.95 16.89 2.52
C GLN A 374 14.49 15.49 2.93
N PHE A 375 13.37 15.38 3.65
CA PHE A 375 12.81 14.09 4.02
C PHE A 375 12.39 13.30 2.78
N VAL A 376 11.62 13.92 1.87
CA VAL A 376 11.19 13.29 0.61
C VAL A 376 12.36 12.97 -0.32
N GLU A 377 13.42 13.79 -0.33
CA GLU A 377 14.66 13.51 -1.07
C GLU A 377 15.44 12.32 -0.51
N SER A 378 15.36 12.10 0.80
CA SER A 378 16.06 10.99 1.48
C SER A 378 15.40 9.62 1.29
N LEU A 379 14.17 9.55 0.77
CA LEU A 379 13.44 8.31 0.55
C LEU A 379 13.93 7.61 -0.73
N ILE A 380 14.13 6.29 -0.65
CA ILE A 380 14.40 5.45 -1.83
C ILE A 380 13.20 5.57 -2.78
N PRO A 381 13.40 5.85 -4.08
CA PRO A 381 12.30 5.97 -5.03
C PRO A 381 11.42 4.72 -5.10
N THR A 382 10.11 4.91 -5.21
CA THR A 382 9.11 3.83 -5.39
C THR A 382 9.30 3.13 -6.73
N ILE A 383 8.82 1.89 -6.90
CA ILE A 383 8.80 1.24 -8.22
C ILE A 383 7.87 2.03 -9.16
N LEU A 384 6.74 2.53 -8.64
CA LEU A 384 5.86 3.46 -9.37
C LEU A 384 6.59 4.69 -9.94
N SER A 385 7.58 5.24 -9.23
CA SER A 385 8.33 6.41 -9.70
C SER A 385 9.17 6.12 -10.95
N MET A 386 9.49 4.86 -11.23
CA MET A 386 10.24 4.42 -12.43
C MET A 386 9.36 3.69 -13.45
N ASP A 387 8.04 3.67 -13.23
CA ASP A 387 7.07 2.93 -14.05
C ASP A 387 6.78 3.60 -15.40
N THR A 388 7.69 3.44 -16.35
CA THR A 388 7.55 3.95 -17.72
C THR A 388 6.48 3.24 -18.54
N ASP A 389 6.05 2.04 -18.13
CA ASP A 389 5.09 1.21 -18.85
C ASP A 389 3.66 1.33 -18.31
N GLY A 390 3.48 1.92 -17.13
CA GLY A 390 2.21 1.87 -16.39
C GLY A 390 1.87 0.47 -15.89
N ARG A 391 2.89 -0.34 -15.57
CA ARG A 391 2.81 -1.75 -15.12
C ARG A 391 2.74 -1.93 -13.61
N VAL A 392 2.70 -0.84 -12.85
CA VAL A 392 2.66 -0.88 -11.39
C VAL A 392 1.28 -0.49 -10.87
N LEU A 393 0.71 -1.35 -10.02
CA LEU A 393 -0.32 -0.98 -9.06
C LEU A 393 0.35 -0.88 -7.69
N ARG A 394 0.51 0.36 -7.22
CA ARG A 394 1.02 0.66 -5.89
C ARG A 394 -0.13 0.70 -4.89
N MET A 395 0.04 0.07 -3.74
CA MET A 395 -0.89 0.11 -2.60
C MET A 395 -0.25 0.89 -1.45
N ASP A 396 -0.92 1.96 -1.03
CA ASP A 396 -0.57 2.74 0.15
C ASP A 396 -1.68 2.59 1.21
N SER A 397 -1.31 2.74 2.49
CA SER A 397 -2.27 2.66 3.59
C SER A 397 -1.94 3.62 4.74
N PHE A 398 -2.97 4.21 5.34
CA PHE A 398 -2.82 4.96 6.58
C PHE A 398 -2.61 4.06 7.82
N SER A 399 -2.60 2.73 7.66
CA SER A 399 -2.61 1.80 8.78
C SER A 399 -1.35 1.79 9.63
N LYS A 400 -0.20 2.10 9.03
CA LYS A 400 1.13 2.09 9.69
C LYS A 400 1.73 3.48 9.83
N VAL A 401 1.00 4.50 9.37
CA VAL A 401 1.44 5.88 9.38
C VAL A 401 0.48 6.82 10.09
N VAL A 402 -0.80 6.49 10.26
CA VAL A 402 -1.72 7.32 11.05
C VAL A 402 -2.48 6.45 12.05
N VAL A 403 -3.39 5.62 11.57
CA VAL A 403 -4.19 4.75 12.46
C VAL A 403 -4.75 3.55 11.69
N PRO A 404 -4.46 2.30 12.13
CA PRO A 404 -5.01 1.12 11.49
C PRO A 404 -6.54 1.08 11.56
N GLY A 405 -7.15 1.49 12.67
CA GLY A 405 -8.61 1.46 12.85
C GLY A 405 -9.42 2.21 11.77
N SER A 406 -8.80 3.14 11.05
CA SER A 406 -9.45 3.89 9.95
C SER A 406 -9.92 2.99 8.80
N ARG A 407 -9.24 1.86 8.55
CA ARG A 407 -9.45 1.02 7.37
C ARG A 407 -9.39 1.85 6.07
N LEU A 408 -8.47 2.80 5.99
CA LEU A 408 -8.30 3.68 4.83
C LEU A 408 -6.92 3.50 4.18
N GLY A 409 -6.91 3.43 2.86
CA GLY A 409 -5.72 3.47 2.01
C GLY A 409 -6.07 3.98 0.63
N TRP A 410 -5.15 3.84 -0.31
CA TRP A 410 -5.40 4.11 -1.72
C TRP A 410 -4.52 3.23 -2.62
N ILE A 411 -4.93 3.09 -3.87
CA ILE A 411 -4.09 2.56 -4.93
C ILE A 411 -3.69 3.67 -5.90
N THR A 412 -2.54 3.48 -6.55
CA THR A 412 -2.13 4.25 -7.73
C THR A 412 -1.76 3.30 -8.85
N ALA A 413 -2.36 3.47 -10.04
CA ALA A 413 -2.07 2.67 -11.22
C ALA A 413 -2.52 3.42 -12.49
N SER A 414 -2.36 2.79 -13.67
CA SER A 414 -2.90 3.34 -14.92
C SER A 414 -4.43 3.45 -14.91
N ALA A 415 -4.97 4.36 -15.71
CA ALA A 415 -6.41 4.63 -15.77
C ALA A 415 -7.23 3.37 -16.06
N GLN A 416 -6.73 2.49 -16.93
CA GLN A 416 -7.36 1.19 -17.21
C GLN A 416 -7.51 0.34 -15.95
N ILE A 417 -6.44 0.23 -15.18
CA ILE A 417 -6.40 -0.63 -13.99
C ILE A 417 -7.23 -0.04 -12.85
N VAL A 418 -7.13 1.26 -12.61
CA VAL A 418 -7.96 1.94 -11.61
C VAL A 418 -9.45 1.87 -11.97
N GLU A 419 -9.80 1.99 -13.24
CA GLU A 419 -11.18 1.88 -13.68
C GLU A 419 -11.74 0.49 -13.40
N ARG A 420 -10.99 -0.60 -13.68
CA ARG A 420 -11.38 -1.98 -13.33
C ARG A 420 -11.50 -2.17 -11.82
N TYR A 421 -10.60 -1.61 -11.02
CA TYR A 421 -10.68 -1.64 -9.56
C TYR A 421 -11.97 -0.97 -9.06
N ILE A 422 -12.31 0.21 -9.57
CA ILE A 422 -13.54 0.92 -9.21
C ILE A 422 -14.77 0.05 -9.54
N ARG A 423 -14.83 -0.59 -10.71
CA ARG A 423 -15.95 -1.47 -11.08
C ARG A 423 -16.12 -2.64 -10.11
N HIS A 424 -15.02 -3.19 -9.60
CA HIS A 424 -15.08 -4.20 -8.55
C HIS A 424 -15.66 -3.59 -7.26
N ALA A 425 -15.08 -2.49 -6.79
CA ALA A 425 -15.48 -1.82 -5.57
C ALA A 425 -16.97 -1.43 -5.56
N GLU A 426 -17.53 -0.99 -6.70
CA GLU A 426 -18.94 -0.60 -6.84
C GLU A 426 -19.96 -1.66 -6.40
N VAL A 427 -19.60 -2.95 -6.48
CA VAL A 427 -20.48 -4.07 -6.14
C VAL A 427 -19.91 -4.95 -5.01
N ALA A 428 -18.88 -4.47 -4.34
CA ALA A 428 -18.26 -5.11 -3.19
C ALA A 428 -18.25 -4.16 -1.99
N ASN A 429 -17.14 -3.45 -1.77
CA ASN A 429 -16.96 -2.61 -0.58
C ASN A 429 -17.55 -1.19 -0.70
N GLN A 430 -17.88 -0.74 -1.91
CA GLN A 430 -18.37 0.61 -2.26
C GLN A 430 -17.44 1.79 -1.91
N GLY A 431 -16.20 1.53 -1.48
CA GLY A 431 -15.26 2.52 -0.97
C GLY A 431 -15.14 2.54 0.56
N PRO A 432 -14.21 3.33 1.12
CA PRO A 432 -13.98 3.37 2.56
C PRO A 432 -15.05 4.14 3.34
N SER A 433 -15.12 3.85 4.64
CA SER A 433 -16.07 4.50 5.57
C SER A 433 -16.03 6.02 5.47
N GLY A 434 -17.21 6.62 5.37
CA GLY A 434 -17.40 8.06 5.36
C GLY A 434 -16.88 8.76 6.62
N PHE A 435 -17.06 8.14 7.79
CA PHE A 435 -16.47 8.61 9.05
C PHE A 435 -14.95 8.67 8.98
N SER A 436 -14.31 7.61 8.50
CA SER A 436 -12.85 7.57 8.37
C SER A 436 -12.35 8.65 7.41
N GLN A 437 -13.05 8.85 6.29
CA GLN A 437 -12.68 9.85 5.30
C GLN A 437 -12.82 11.28 5.83
N VAL A 438 -13.92 11.63 6.51
CA VAL A 438 -14.11 13.01 7.00
C VAL A 438 -13.15 13.34 8.16
N ILE A 439 -12.89 12.39 9.06
CA ILE A 439 -11.93 12.57 10.16
C ILE A 439 -10.52 12.72 9.61
N LEU A 440 -10.09 11.84 8.71
CA LEU A 440 -8.74 11.93 8.13
C LEU A 440 -8.59 13.12 7.20
N HIS A 441 -9.63 13.54 6.48
CA HIS A 441 -9.59 14.79 5.72
C HIS A 441 -9.37 16.00 6.62
N LYS A 442 -10.12 16.08 7.73
CA LYS A 442 -9.98 17.17 8.69
C LYS A 442 -8.54 17.26 9.22
N LEU A 443 -7.96 16.13 9.59
CA LEU A 443 -6.59 16.07 10.09
C LEU A 443 -5.54 16.36 9.01
N LEU A 444 -5.58 15.62 7.90
CA LEU A 444 -4.51 15.59 6.90
C LEU A 444 -4.55 16.80 5.96
N ASP A 445 -5.73 17.27 5.58
CA ASP A 445 -5.88 18.36 4.60
C ASP A 445 -6.12 19.71 5.25
N GLU A 446 -7.07 19.81 6.17
CA GLU A 446 -7.46 21.11 6.75
C GLU A 446 -6.57 21.58 7.91
N THR A 447 -6.03 20.63 8.70
CA THR A 447 -5.21 20.95 9.88
C THR A 447 -3.72 20.84 9.58
N TRP A 448 -3.23 19.67 9.19
CA TRP A 448 -1.79 19.47 8.93
C TRP A 448 -1.34 20.00 7.58
N GLY A 449 -2.16 19.80 6.55
CA GLY A 449 -1.72 19.90 5.16
C GLY A 449 -0.55 18.94 4.84
N HIS A 450 0.00 19.07 3.64
CA HIS A 450 1.15 18.24 3.21
C HIS A 450 2.40 18.48 4.08
N ASP A 451 2.69 19.73 4.46
CA ASP A 451 3.83 20.05 5.33
C ASP A 451 3.70 19.37 6.69
N GLY A 452 2.56 19.53 7.37
CA GLY A 452 2.36 18.92 8.68
C GLY A 452 2.33 17.39 8.63
N TYR A 453 1.76 16.80 7.57
CA TYR A 453 1.78 15.35 7.40
C TYR A 453 3.20 14.83 7.18
N LEU A 454 4.02 15.49 6.37
CA LEU A 454 5.42 15.11 6.19
C LEU A 454 6.24 15.27 7.47
N ARG A 455 6.02 16.33 8.26
CA ARG A 455 6.64 16.48 9.58
C ARG A 455 6.24 15.36 10.54
N TRP A 456 4.97 14.95 10.51
CA TRP A 456 4.51 13.79 11.27
C TRP A 456 5.24 12.50 10.85
N LEU A 457 5.40 12.27 9.55
CA LEU A 457 6.14 11.11 9.03
C LEU A 457 7.64 11.16 9.40
N MET A 458 8.26 12.35 9.42
CA MET A 458 9.62 12.55 9.91
C MET A 458 9.74 12.18 11.39
N ASN A 459 8.80 12.63 12.23
CA ASN A 459 8.74 12.25 13.64
C ASN A 459 8.59 10.74 13.80
N LEU A 460 7.68 10.12 13.04
CA LEU A 460 7.45 8.68 13.06
C LEU A 460 8.70 7.89 12.68
N ARG A 461 9.44 8.32 11.64
CA ARG A 461 10.75 7.75 11.28
C ARG A 461 11.75 7.85 12.43
N GLY A 462 11.79 9.00 13.12
CA GLY A 462 12.66 9.21 14.30
C GLY A 462 12.35 8.22 15.43
N GLU A 463 11.07 8.05 15.75
CA GLU A 463 10.62 7.11 16.79
C GLU A 463 10.91 5.64 16.44
N TYR A 464 10.65 5.23 15.19
CA TYR A 464 10.98 3.88 14.75
C TYR A 464 12.48 3.62 14.68
N THR A 465 13.29 4.64 14.35
CA THR A 465 14.76 4.55 14.41
C THR A 465 15.23 4.24 15.84
N LYS A 466 14.73 4.99 16.84
CA LYS A 466 15.06 4.75 18.27
C LYS A 466 14.66 3.33 18.71
N ARG A 467 13.50 2.85 18.29
CA ARG A 467 13.00 1.50 18.63
C ARG A 467 13.86 0.40 18.00
N ARG A 468 14.20 0.53 16.71
CA ARG A 468 15.10 -0.37 15.98
C ARG A 468 16.47 -0.44 16.64
N ASP A 469 17.05 0.72 16.98
CA ASP A 469 18.37 0.77 17.62
C ASP A 469 18.36 0.16 19.03
N THR A 470 17.29 0.39 19.79
CA THR A 470 17.08 -0.23 21.12
C THR A 470 17.01 -1.75 21.02
N LEU A 471 16.25 -2.29 20.07
CA LEU A 471 16.16 -3.74 19.84
C LEU A 471 17.54 -4.30 19.45
N LEU A 472 18.24 -3.68 18.51
CA LEU A 472 19.56 -4.15 18.08
C LEU A 472 20.60 -4.08 19.20
N ALA A 473 20.54 -3.08 20.07
CA ALA A 473 21.41 -3.00 21.24
C ALA A 473 21.11 -4.13 22.25
N ALA A 474 19.83 -4.50 22.42
CA ALA A 474 19.45 -5.65 23.23
C ALA A 474 19.91 -6.98 22.60
N CYS A 475 19.71 -7.16 21.29
CA CYS A 475 20.19 -8.34 20.56
C CYS A 475 21.71 -8.50 20.72
N GLU A 476 22.46 -7.43 20.51
CA GLU A 476 23.92 -7.41 20.67
C GLU A 476 24.38 -7.77 22.09
N LYS A 477 23.62 -7.33 23.12
CA LYS A 477 23.96 -7.55 24.52
C LYS A 477 23.58 -8.95 25.02
N TYR A 478 22.48 -9.51 24.53
CA TYR A 478 21.83 -10.67 25.16
C TYR A 478 21.77 -11.92 24.28
N LEU A 479 21.80 -11.81 22.94
CA LEU A 479 21.67 -12.99 22.08
C LEU A 479 23.02 -13.70 21.88
N PRO A 480 23.03 -15.05 21.92
CA PRO A 480 24.23 -15.86 21.68
C PRO A 480 24.63 -15.82 20.19
N LYS A 481 25.73 -15.14 19.88
CA LYS A 481 26.22 -14.92 18.50
C LYS A 481 26.74 -16.18 17.81
N GLU A 482 27.00 -17.22 18.57
CA GLU A 482 27.41 -18.54 18.09
C GLU A 482 26.27 -19.28 17.37
N VAL A 483 25.01 -18.91 17.64
CA VAL A 483 23.83 -19.57 17.05
C VAL A 483 22.81 -18.61 16.43
N VAL A 484 22.89 -17.30 16.73
CA VAL A 484 21.97 -16.29 16.19
C VAL A 484 22.74 -15.23 15.40
N SER A 485 22.25 -14.94 14.19
CA SER A 485 22.67 -13.82 13.36
C SER A 485 21.45 -13.00 12.93
N TRP A 486 21.67 -11.71 12.63
CA TRP A 486 20.62 -10.80 12.18
C TRP A 486 21.20 -9.70 11.29
N GLY A 487 20.40 -9.23 10.34
CA GLY A 487 20.67 -8.01 9.59
C GLY A 487 20.19 -6.76 10.33
N VAL A 488 20.57 -5.59 9.84
CA VAL A 488 20.05 -4.30 10.33
C VAL A 488 18.92 -3.84 9.40
N PRO A 489 17.64 -3.85 9.86
CA PRO A 489 16.53 -3.39 9.03
C PRO A 489 16.72 -1.93 8.63
N LYS A 490 16.54 -1.64 7.34
CA LYS A 490 16.65 -0.28 6.77
C LYS A 490 15.30 0.43 6.70
N ALA A 491 14.19 -0.29 6.87
CA ALA A 491 12.85 0.28 6.95
C ALA A 491 11.90 -0.64 7.72
N GLY A 492 10.74 -0.10 8.11
CA GLY A 492 9.64 -0.89 8.66
C GLY A 492 9.73 -1.12 10.17
N MET A 493 9.22 -2.27 10.60
CA MET A 493 8.94 -2.56 12.01
C MET A 493 9.14 -4.03 12.39
N PHE A 494 9.94 -4.77 11.61
CA PHE A 494 10.23 -6.20 11.80
C PHE A 494 11.70 -6.43 12.14
#